data_AF-A0A2M7BIG3-F1
#
_entry.id   AF-A0A2M7BIG3-F1
#
_cell.length_a   1.000
_cell.length_b   1.000
_cell.length_c   1.000
_cell.angle_alpha   90.00
_cell.angle_beta   90.00
_cell.angle_gamma   90.00
#
_symmetry.space_group_name_H-M   'P 1'
#
loop_
_entity.id
_entity.type
_entity.pdbx_description
1 polymer ?
#
loop_
_entity_poly.entity_id
_entity_poly.type
_entity_poly.pdbx_seq_one_letter_code
_entity_poly.pdbx_strand_id
1 'polypeptide(L)'
;MKRKESTSYFKTIIAFTAVFMLCALLSSTYLSYRTSISAAESFHLPFLHQQDRDIETYLDRYADDLLFLTGVPPVQGIIRAKEGGGYDRQEQSSYALWKKRLKQIFEGLGVRKTEYMQLRYVDERGNELVRVDFKDGKTRIVPDKELQNKADRYYFTEAMKLSQGQVYFSNIDLNQERGKIEVPLRIQNH
;
A
#
# COMPACT_ATOMS: atom_id res chain seq x y z
N MET A 1 76.77 -1.57 -41.72
CA MET A 1 75.34 -1.96 -41.86
C MET A 1 74.65 -2.36 -40.56
N LYS A 2 75.30 -3.06 -39.60
CA LYS A 2 74.66 -3.55 -38.34
C LYS A 2 73.95 -2.50 -37.43
N ARG A 3 74.37 -1.23 -37.43
CA ARG A 3 73.82 -0.19 -36.53
C ARG A 3 72.40 0.29 -36.91
N LYS A 4 72.02 0.18 -38.18
CA LYS A 4 70.74 0.66 -38.74
C LYS A 4 69.60 -0.34 -38.53
N GLU A 5 69.91 -1.63 -38.50
CA GLU A 5 68.92 -2.69 -38.19
C GLU A 5 68.56 -2.71 -36.71
N SER A 6 69.53 -2.58 -35.81
CA SER A 6 69.30 -2.53 -34.36
C SER A 6 68.35 -1.40 -33.93
N THR A 7 68.41 -0.24 -34.59
CA THR A 7 67.49 0.88 -34.34
C THR A 7 66.08 0.65 -34.89
N SER A 8 65.92 -0.21 -35.90
CA SER A 8 64.62 -0.60 -36.44
C SER A 8 63.88 -1.56 -35.50
N TYR A 9 64.58 -2.59 -35.01
CA TYR A 9 64.03 -3.54 -34.03
C TYR A 9 63.61 -2.87 -32.72
N PHE A 10 64.39 -1.88 -32.27
CA PHE A 10 64.07 -1.13 -31.06
C PHE A 10 62.76 -0.32 -31.18
N LYS A 11 62.52 0.32 -32.33
CA LYS A 11 61.28 1.06 -32.60
C LYS A 11 60.05 0.14 -32.65
N THR A 12 60.18 -1.04 -33.26
CA THR A 12 59.08 -2.02 -33.30
C THR A 12 58.73 -2.53 -31.90
N ILE A 13 59.73 -2.80 -31.06
CA ILE A 13 59.49 -3.25 -29.67
C ILE A 13 58.74 -2.17 -28.89
N ILE A 14 59.14 -0.90 -28.99
CA ILE A 14 58.46 0.21 -28.32
C ILE A 14 57.00 0.35 -28.80
N ALA A 15 56.75 0.18 -30.10
CA ALA A 15 55.39 0.25 -30.63
C ALA A 15 54.50 -0.87 -30.08
N PHE A 16 55.01 -2.11 -30.01
CA PHE A 16 54.26 -3.24 -29.44
C PHE A 16 54.01 -3.08 -27.95
N THR A 17 54.99 -2.61 -27.18
CA THR A 17 54.79 -2.37 -25.74
C THR A 17 53.79 -1.24 -25.49
N ALA A 18 53.80 -0.18 -26.31
CA ALA A 18 52.81 0.90 -26.23
C ALA A 18 51.39 0.40 -26.53
N VAL A 19 51.21 -0.42 -27.58
CA VAL A 19 49.91 -1.04 -27.91
C VAL A 19 49.46 -1.98 -26.80
N PHE A 20 50.35 -2.81 -26.26
CA PHE A 20 50.04 -3.69 -25.14
C PHE A 20 49.62 -2.91 -23.89
N MET A 21 50.34 -1.85 -23.54
CA MET A 21 49.98 -0.96 -22.44
C MET A 21 48.62 -0.29 -22.67
N LEU A 22 48.31 0.13 -23.90
CA LEU A 22 47.01 0.70 -24.24
C LEU A 22 45.88 -0.33 -24.07
N CYS A 23 46.06 -1.56 -24.54
CA CYS A 23 45.09 -2.63 -24.36
C CYS A 23 44.89 -2.98 -22.89
N ALA A 24 45.97 -3.04 -22.09
CA ALA A 24 45.89 -3.28 -20.66
C ALA A 24 45.15 -2.15 -19.94
N LEU A 25 45.39 -0.89 -20.32
CA LEU A 25 44.67 0.29 -19.83
C LEU A 25 43.17 0.20 -20.17
N LEU A 26 42.82 -0.08 -21.43
CA LEU A 26 41.43 -0.22 -21.87
C LEU A 26 40.71 -1.39 -21.19
N SER A 27 41.39 -2.52 -21.01
CA SER A 27 40.85 -3.68 -20.30
C SER A 27 40.64 -3.39 -18.81
N SER A 28 41.58 -2.66 -18.20
CA SER A 28 41.49 -2.26 -16.79
C SER A 28 40.33 -1.28 -16.58
N THR A 29 40.22 -0.23 -17.40
CA THR A 29 39.11 0.73 -17.33
C THR A 29 37.77 0.06 -17.60
N TYR A 30 37.70 -0.87 -18.55
CA TYR A 30 36.51 -1.66 -18.82
C TYR A 30 36.11 -2.52 -17.61
N LEU A 31 37.05 -3.22 -16.98
CA LEU A 31 36.78 -4.04 -15.80
C LEU A 31 36.37 -3.17 -14.60
N SER A 32 37.03 -2.04 -14.37
CA SER A 32 36.66 -1.07 -13.34
C SER A 32 35.25 -0.53 -13.57
N TYR A 33 34.90 -0.19 -14.81
CA TYR A 33 33.56 0.26 -15.19
C TYR A 33 32.49 -0.82 -14.97
N ARG A 34 32.78 -2.08 -15.35
CA ARG A 34 31.87 -3.21 -15.12
C ARG A 34 31.65 -3.44 -13.62
N THR A 35 32.72 -3.39 -12.85
CA THR A 35 32.66 -3.61 -11.40
C THR A 35 31.89 -2.49 -10.70
N SER A 36 32.07 -1.23 -11.12
CA SER A 36 31.34 -0.10 -10.56
C SER A 36 29.83 -0.15 -10.89
N ILE A 37 29.45 -0.59 -12.09
CA ILE A 37 28.03 -0.80 -12.44
C ILE A 37 27.42 -1.91 -11.59
N SER A 38 28.07 -3.07 -11.52
CA SER A 38 27.57 -4.19 -10.71
C SER A 38 27.47 -3.84 -9.23
N ALA A 39 28.39 -3.02 -8.70
CA ALA A 39 28.31 -2.50 -7.34
C ALA A 39 27.14 -1.52 -7.15
N ALA A 40 26.90 -0.63 -8.13
CA ALA A 40 25.78 0.31 -8.08
C ALA A 40 24.42 -0.39 -8.12
N GLU A 41 24.26 -1.42 -8.96
CA GLU A 41 23.06 -2.26 -9.03
C GLU A 41 22.83 -3.02 -7.72
N SER A 42 23.89 -3.65 -7.18
CA SER A 42 23.82 -4.40 -5.92
C SER A 42 23.49 -3.53 -4.70
N PHE A 43 23.75 -2.22 -4.77
CA PHE A 43 23.37 -1.27 -3.73
C PHE A 43 21.91 -0.80 -3.84
N HIS A 44 21.40 -0.58 -5.07
CA HIS A 44 20.06 -0.03 -5.29
C HIS A 44 18.94 -1.09 -5.29
N LEU A 45 19.21 -2.29 -5.84
CA LEU A 45 18.21 -3.36 -5.92
C LEU A 45 17.67 -3.82 -4.55
N PRO A 46 18.51 -4.01 -3.51
CA PRO A 46 18.02 -4.38 -2.18
C PRO A 46 17.13 -3.31 -1.56
N PHE A 47 17.38 -2.03 -1.86
CA PHE A 47 16.54 -0.92 -1.38
C PHE A 47 15.14 -0.99 -1.99
N LEU A 48 15.03 -1.19 -3.31
CA LEU A 48 13.74 -1.35 -3.99
C LEU A 48 12.97 -2.57 -3.46
N HIS A 49 13.64 -3.72 -3.35
CA HIS A 49 13.03 -4.92 -2.78
C HIS A 49 12.63 -4.76 -1.32
N GLN A 50 13.38 -3.97 -0.55
CA GLN A 50 13.00 -3.67 0.83
C GLN A 50 11.75 -2.79 0.87
N GLN A 51 11.68 -1.77 0.02
CA GLN A 51 10.51 -0.90 -0.09
C GLN A 51 9.25 -1.68 -0.48
N ASP A 52 9.36 -2.58 -1.46
CA ASP A 52 8.25 -3.46 -1.85
C ASP A 52 7.79 -4.34 -0.67
N ARG A 53 8.73 -4.96 0.06
CA ARG A 53 8.41 -5.76 1.25
C ARG A 53 7.77 -4.94 2.36
N ASP A 54 8.22 -3.70 2.56
CA ASP A 54 7.67 -2.82 3.57
C ASP A 54 6.20 -2.51 3.21
N ILE A 55 5.90 -2.19 1.95
CA ILE A 55 4.54 -1.96 1.47
C ILE A 55 3.66 -3.19 1.69
N GLU A 56 4.11 -4.39 1.29
CA GLU A 56 3.36 -5.63 1.51
C GLU A 56 3.09 -5.85 3.01
N THR A 57 4.10 -5.63 3.85
CA THR A 57 3.94 -5.73 5.32
C THR A 57 2.93 -4.73 5.87
N TYR A 58 2.86 -3.52 5.31
CA TYR A 58 1.86 -2.52 5.69
C TYR A 58 0.45 -2.95 5.24
N LEU A 59 0.31 -3.44 4.02
CA LEU A 59 -0.97 -3.92 3.48
C LEU A 59 -1.49 -5.14 4.25
N ASP A 60 -0.62 -6.10 4.55
CA ASP A 60 -0.97 -7.27 5.36
C ASP A 60 -1.48 -6.85 6.74
N ARG A 61 -0.84 -5.86 7.38
CA ARG A 61 -1.30 -5.32 8.67
C ARG A 61 -2.70 -4.70 8.58
N TYR A 62 -3.03 -4.05 7.47
CA TYR A 62 -4.38 -3.50 7.25
C TYR A 62 -5.39 -4.59 6.92
N ALA A 63 -4.99 -5.62 6.16
CA ALA A 63 -5.82 -6.79 5.90
C ALA A 63 -6.17 -7.52 7.21
N ASP A 64 -5.19 -7.75 8.07
CA ASP A 64 -5.38 -8.40 9.38
C ASP A 64 -6.37 -7.64 10.26
N ASP A 65 -6.28 -6.31 10.31
CA ASP A 65 -7.24 -5.49 11.04
C ASP A 65 -8.66 -5.60 10.46
N LEU A 66 -8.81 -5.58 9.14
CA LEU A 66 -10.10 -5.74 8.49
C LEU A 66 -10.69 -7.12 8.78
N LEU A 67 -9.88 -8.18 8.66
CA LEU A 67 -10.28 -9.55 8.96
C LEU A 67 -10.68 -9.69 10.44
N PHE A 68 -9.92 -9.09 11.36
CA PHE A 68 -10.31 -9.00 12.77
C PHE A 68 -11.66 -8.33 12.95
N LEU A 69 -11.90 -7.18 12.30
CA LEU A 69 -13.16 -6.45 12.37
C LEU A 69 -14.33 -7.28 11.82
N THR A 70 -14.14 -8.15 10.83
CA THR A 70 -15.22 -9.04 10.36
C THR A 70 -15.68 -10.04 11.42
N GLY A 71 -14.79 -10.41 12.35
CA GLY A 71 -15.05 -11.37 13.43
C GLY A 71 -15.66 -10.77 14.69
N VAL A 72 -15.78 -9.45 14.81
CA VAL A 72 -16.33 -8.83 16.02
C VAL A 72 -17.86 -9.05 16.11
N PRO A 73 -18.41 -9.36 17.30
CA PRO A 73 -19.84 -9.65 17.44
C PRO A 73 -20.79 -8.60 16.83
N PRO A 74 -20.51 -7.28 16.90
CA PRO A 74 -21.36 -6.29 16.27
C PRO A 74 -21.59 -6.44 14.77
N VAL A 75 -20.64 -6.96 13.98
CA VAL A 75 -20.85 -7.14 12.53
C VAL A 75 -21.95 -8.15 12.27
N GLN A 76 -21.87 -9.32 12.90
CA GLN A 76 -22.88 -10.37 12.78
C GLN A 76 -24.20 -9.96 13.46
N GLY A 77 -24.13 -9.27 14.60
CA GLY A 77 -25.30 -8.76 15.31
C GLY A 77 -26.10 -7.74 14.50
N ILE A 78 -25.44 -6.88 13.72
CA ILE A 78 -26.11 -5.94 12.79
C ILE A 78 -26.89 -6.71 11.72
N ILE A 79 -26.30 -7.76 11.14
CA ILE A 79 -26.95 -8.59 10.10
C ILE A 79 -28.19 -9.26 10.68
N ARG A 80 -28.04 -10.01 11.78
CA ARG A 80 -29.17 -10.70 12.44
C ARG A 80 -30.26 -9.74 12.89
N ALA A 81 -29.90 -8.57 13.44
CA ALA A 81 -30.89 -7.58 13.84
C ALA A 81 -31.63 -6.97 12.64
N LYS A 82 -30.96 -6.77 11.48
CA LYS A 82 -31.58 -6.29 10.24
C LYS A 82 -32.64 -7.30 9.76
N GLU A 83 -32.30 -8.59 9.75
CA GLU A 83 -33.21 -9.69 9.39
C GLU A 83 -34.36 -9.86 10.41
N GLY A 84 -34.07 -9.64 11.69
CA GLY A 84 -35.02 -9.74 12.80
C GLY A 84 -35.96 -8.54 12.99
N GLY A 85 -36.02 -7.61 12.03
CA GLY A 85 -36.88 -6.42 12.11
C GLY A 85 -36.38 -5.33 13.09
N GLY A 86 -35.07 -5.25 13.30
CA GLY A 86 -34.42 -4.28 14.17
C GLY A 86 -33.93 -4.86 15.52
N TYR A 87 -34.09 -6.16 15.74
CA TYR A 87 -33.70 -6.82 16.99
C TYR A 87 -33.05 -8.19 16.73
N ASP A 88 -31.87 -8.39 17.29
CA ASP A 88 -31.18 -9.68 17.29
C ASP A 88 -31.69 -10.54 18.44
N ARG A 89 -32.49 -11.56 18.12
CA ARG A 89 -33.06 -12.47 19.12
C ARG A 89 -32.03 -13.38 19.77
N GLN A 90 -30.92 -13.67 19.08
CA GLN A 90 -29.91 -14.60 19.56
C GLN A 90 -29.10 -14.00 20.72
N GLU A 91 -28.67 -12.76 20.57
CA GLU A 91 -27.86 -12.04 21.57
C GLU A 91 -28.65 -10.90 22.25
N GLN A 92 -29.97 -10.92 22.10
CA GLN A 92 -30.93 -10.06 22.79
C GLN A 92 -30.59 -8.57 22.73
N SER A 93 -30.13 -8.10 21.56
CA SER A 93 -29.59 -6.75 21.37
C SER A 93 -30.28 -6.04 20.20
N SER A 94 -30.59 -4.75 20.37
CA SER A 94 -31.20 -3.97 19.29
C SER A 94 -30.18 -3.63 18.21
N TYR A 95 -30.67 -3.39 16.99
CA TYR A 95 -29.87 -2.92 15.87
C TYR A 95 -29.07 -1.65 16.21
N ALA A 96 -29.71 -0.71 16.92
CA ALA A 96 -29.06 0.52 17.37
C ALA A 96 -27.92 0.26 18.38
N LEU A 97 -28.10 -0.69 19.30
CA LEU A 97 -27.06 -1.07 20.25
C LEU A 97 -25.87 -1.73 19.53
N TRP A 98 -26.13 -2.58 18.53
CA TRP A 98 -25.07 -3.16 17.73
C TRP A 98 -24.27 -2.13 16.95
N LYS A 99 -24.94 -1.19 16.28
CA LYS A 99 -24.29 -0.05 15.62
C LYS A 99 -23.46 0.78 16.59
N LYS A 100 -23.97 1.02 17.81
CA LYS A 100 -23.24 1.75 18.85
C LYS A 100 -21.95 1.02 19.26
N ARG A 101 -22.02 -0.30 19.49
CA ARG A 101 -20.84 -1.12 19.83
C ARG A 101 -19.80 -1.10 18.70
N LEU A 102 -20.24 -1.23 17.45
CA LEU A 102 -19.33 -1.18 16.30
C LEU A 102 -18.65 0.20 16.17
N LYS A 103 -19.39 1.30 16.38
CA LYS A 103 -18.82 2.66 16.44
C LYS A 103 -17.71 2.77 17.49
N GLN A 104 -17.90 2.21 18.68
CA GLN A 104 -16.90 2.21 19.75
C GLN A 104 -15.66 1.37 19.41
N ILE A 105 -15.84 0.23 18.75
CA ILE A 105 -14.72 -0.60 18.27
C ILE A 105 -13.90 0.17 17.23
N PHE A 106 -14.56 0.80 16.25
CA PHE A 106 -13.89 1.61 15.24
C PHE A 106 -13.12 2.77 15.88
N GLU A 107 -13.74 3.51 16.79
CA GLU A 107 -13.08 4.58 17.55
C GLU A 107 -11.84 4.07 18.28
N GLY A 108 -11.96 2.96 19.02
CA GLY A 108 -10.84 2.37 19.76
C GLY A 108 -9.71 1.86 18.87
N LEU A 109 -10.02 1.42 17.64
CA LEU A 109 -9.02 1.00 16.67
C LEU A 109 -8.29 2.21 16.07
N GLY A 110 -9.02 3.20 15.55
CA GLY A 110 -8.40 4.35 14.87
C GLY A 110 -7.68 5.32 15.81
N VAL A 111 -8.01 5.36 17.10
CA VAL A 111 -7.20 6.09 18.10
C VAL A 111 -5.81 5.47 18.27
N ARG A 112 -5.66 4.15 18.10
CA ARG A 112 -4.38 3.44 18.19
C ARG A 112 -3.61 3.41 16.87
N LYS A 113 -4.33 3.41 15.75
CA LYS A 113 -3.77 3.35 14.39
C LYS A 113 -4.04 4.67 13.68
N THR A 114 -3.17 5.63 13.93
CA THR A 114 -3.32 7.02 13.46
C THR A 114 -3.24 7.17 11.95
N GLU A 115 -2.85 6.11 11.23
CA GLU A 115 -2.84 6.04 9.77
C GLU A 115 -4.25 5.92 9.18
N TYR A 116 -5.23 5.41 9.95
CA TYR A 116 -6.60 5.37 9.49
C TYR A 116 -7.20 6.77 9.47
N MET A 117 -7.65 7.21 8.30
CA MET A 117 -8.48 8.42 8.20
C MET A 117 -9.96 8.11 8.42
N GLN A 118 -10.39 6.88 8.17
CA GLN A 118 -11.79 6.52 8.16
C GLN A 118 -12.00 5.01 8.25
N LEU A 119 -13.02 4.61 9.01
CA LEU A 119 -13.54 3.24 9.04
C LEU A 119 -15.05 3.25 8.73
N ARG A 120 -15.48 2.39 7.81
CA ARG A 120 -16.88 2.27 7.36
C ARG A 120 -17.33 0.83 7.32
N TYR A 121 -18.56 0.60 7.78
CA TYR A 121 -19.30 -0.62 7.47
C TYR A 121 -20.39 -0.26 6.47
N VAL A 122 -20.35 -0.89 5.30
CA VAL A 122 -21.24 -0.64 4.17
C VAL A 122 -22.01 -1.91 3.88
N ASP A 123 -23.32 -1.80 3.64
CA ASP A 123 -24.19 -2.94 3.36
C ASP A 123 -24.15 -3.36 1.88
N GLU A 124 -24.82 -4.47 1.58
CA GLU A 124 -24.88 -5.09 0.25
C GLU A 124 -25.50 -4.19 -0.84
N ARG A 125 -26.14 -3.09 -0.45
CA ARG A 125 -26.76 -2.09 -1.34
C ARG A 125 -25.93 -0.82 -1.41
N GLY A 126 -24.74 -0.80 -0.82
CA GLY A 126 -23.84 0.35 -0.78
C GLY A 126 -24.17 1.37 0.30
N ASN A 127 -25.11 1.11 1.22
CA ASN A 127 -25.42 2.06 2.28
C ASN A 127 -24.39 1.98 3.41
N GLU A 128 -23.78 3.11 3.76
CA GLU A 128 -23.00 3.21 5.00
C GLU A 128 -23.94 2.97 6.20
N LEU A 129 -23.62 1.97 7.02
CA LEU A 129 -24.33 1.66 8.26
C LEU A 129 -23.63 2.29 9.47
N VAL A 130 -22.30 2.25 9.49
CA VAL A 130 -21.45 2.83 10.52
C VAL A 130 -20.28 3.53 9.85
N ARG A 131 -19.96 4.74 10.30
CA ARG A 131 -18.80 5.49 9.84
C ARG A 131 -18.17 6.25 11.00
N VAL A 132 -16.86 6.14 11.09
CA VAL A 132 -16.03 6.92 12.03
C VAL A 132 -14.89 7.53 11.23
N ASP A 133 -14.76 8.84 11.33
CA ASP A 133 -13.71 9.60 10.67
C ASP A 133 -12.64 10.00 11.72
N PHE A 134 -11.38 9.95 11.31
CA PHE A 134 -10.22 10.30 12.13
C PHE A 134 -9.46 11.42 11.42
N LYS A 135 -9.39 12.59 12.04
CA LYS A 135 -8.77 13.77 11.44
C LYS A 135 -8.11 14.63 12.49
N ASP A 136 -6.85 14.97 12.27
CA ASP A 136 -6.06 15.88 13.10
C ASP A 136 -6.07 15.47 14.59
N GLY A 137 -5.90 14.17 14.84
CA GLY A 137 -5.93 13.58 16.19
C GLY A 137 -7.32 13.53 16.85
N LYS A 138 -8.38 13.88 16.12
CA LYS A 138 -9.77 13.83 16.60
C LYS A 138 -10.53 12.69 15.93
N THR A 139 -11.35 12.02 16.73
CA THR A 139 -12.31 11.03 16.26
C THR A 139 -13.69 11.67 16.14
N ARG A 140 -14.38 11.42 15.02
CA ARG A 140 -15.76 11.83 14.78
C ARG A 140 -16.59 10.63 14.38
N ILE A 141 -17.49 10.21 15.27
CA ILE A 141 -18.56 9.28 14.95
C ILE A 141 -19.57 10.00 14.06
N VAL A 142 -19.76 9.53 12.83
CA VAL A 142 -20.67 10.17 11.88
C VAL A 142 -22.12 9.79 12.22
N PRO A 143 -23.02 10.78 12.38
CA PRO A 143 -24.42 10.52 12.69
C PRO A 143 -25.15 9.93 11.49
N ASP A 144 -26.18 9.12 11.76
CA ASP A 144 -26.89 8.32 10.76
C ASP A 144 -27.45 9.16 9.59
N LYS A 145 -27.84 10.43 9.85
CA LYS A 145 -28.33 11.38 8.85
C LYS A 145 -27.27 11.86 7.83
N GLU A 146 -25.99 11.64 8.12
CA GLU A 146 -24.86 12.04 7.27
C GLU A 146 -24.21 10.86 6.54
N LEU A 147 -24.66 9.63 6.83
CA LEU A 147 -24.23 8.42 6.14
C LEU A 147 -24.67 8.46 4.68
N GLN A 148 -23.83 7.94 3.80
CA GLN A 148 -24.02 8.01 2.35
C GLN A 148 -24.24 6.63 1.75
N ASN A 149 -24.80 6.62 0.54
CA ASN A 149 -24.74 5.46 -0.33
C ASN A 149 -23.50 5.59 -1.24
N LYS A 150 -22.74 4.50 -1.38
CA LYS A 150 -21.50 4.41 -2.15
C LYS A 150 -21.57 3.34 -3.25
N ALA A 151 -22.78 2.90 -3.62
CA ALA A 151 -22.98 1.85 -4.60
C ALA A 151 -22.45 2.22 -6.01
N ASP A 152 -22.34 3.52 -6.29
CA ASP A 152 -21.82 4.10 -7.52
C ASP A 152 -20.28 4.11 -7.60
N ARG A 153 -19.58 3.73 -6.52
CA ARG A 153 -18.11 3.77 -6.46
C ARG A 153 -17.51 2.46 -6.96
N TYR A 154 -16.47 2.56 -7.80
CA TYR A 154 -15.80 1.38 -8.37
C TYR A 154 -15.28 0.42 -7.29
N TYR A 155 -14.73 0.94 -6.18
CA TYR A 155 -14.22 0.11 -5.08
C TYR A 155 -15.34 -0.73 -4.43
N PHE A 156 -16.59 -0.23 -4.44
CA PHE A 156 -17.72 -0.99 -3.93
C PHE A 156 -18.06 -2.13 -4.90
N THR A 157 -18.09 -1.84 -6.21
CA THR A 157 -18.31 -2.87 -7.24
C THR A 157 -17.26 -3.97 -7.21
N GLU A 158 -15.98 -3.63 -7.01
CA GLU A 158 -14.91 -4.63 -6.86
C GLU A 158 -15.03 -5.42 -5.56
N ALA A 159 -15.32 -4.76 -4.44
CA ALA A 159 -15.51 -5.43 -3.14
C ALA A 159 -16.68 -6.43 -3.16
N MET A 160 -17.77 -6.14 -3.89
CA MET A 160 -18.92 -7.04 -4.01
C MET A 160 -18.62 -8.33 -4.79
N LYS A 161 -17.51 -8.41 -5.53
CA LYS A 161 -17.07 -9.63 -6.23
C LYS A 161 -16.26 -10.56 -5.33
N LEU A 162 -15.84 -10.10 -4.16
CA LEU A 162 -14.98 -10.85 -3.25
C LEU A 162 -15.76 -11.97 -2.56
N SER A 163 -15.07 -13.08 -2.34
CA SER A 163 -15.52 -14.13 -1.44
C SER A 163 -15.28 -13.74 0.01
N GLN A 164 -16.00 -14.38 0.94
CA GLN A 164 -15.82 -14.17 2.36
C GLN A 164 -14.34 -14.36 2.77
N GLY A 165 -13.82 -13.41 3.55
CA GLY A 165 -12.44 -13.43 4.03
C GLY A 165 -11.39 -12.92 3.03
N GLN A 166 -11.80 -12.51 1.82
CA GLN A 166 -10.90 -11.84 0.90
C GLN A 166 -10.87 -10.33 1.15
N VAL A 167 -9.68 -9.74 1.00
CA VAL A 167 -9.46 -8.30 1.14
C VAL A 167 -9.06 -7.73 -0.22
N TYR A 168 -9.57 -6.55 -0.55
CA TYR A 168 -9.24 -5.83 -1.76
C TYR A 168 -8.70 -4.45 -1.41
N PHE A 169 -7.58 -4.09 -2.02
CA PHE A 169 -7.01 -2.76 -1.99
C PHE A 169 -7.24 -2.11 -3.35
N SER A 170 -7.95 -0.97 -3.37
CA SER A 170 -8.13 -0.19 -4.59
C SER A 170 -6.87 0.59 -4.93
N ASN A 171 -6.72 0.95 -6.20
CA ASN A 171 -5.75 1.97 -6.60
C ASN A 171 -6.00 3.28 -5.83
N ILE A 172 -4.93 4.04 -5.63
CA ILE A 172 -4.95 5.34 -4.97
C ILE A 172 -5.81 6.33 -5.78
N ASP A 173 -6.85 6.88 -5.15
CA ASP A 173 -7.72 7.90 -5.74
C ASP A 173 -8.09 8.95 -4.68
N LEU A 174 -8.57 10.11 -5.13
CA LEU A 174 -9.05 11.18 -4.27
C LEU A 174 -10.39 10.79 -3.63
N ASN A 175 -10.50 11.00 -2.31
CA ASN A 175 -11.75 10.76 -1.60
C ASN A 175 -12.85 11.72 -2.10
N GLN A 176 -14.06 11.20 -2.27
CA GLN A 176 -15.23 11.98 -2.68
C GLN A 176 -16.35 11.85 -1.64
N GLU A 177 -16.78 13.01 -1.12
CA GLU A 177 -17.85 13.15 -0.16
C GLU A 177 -18.98 13.99 -0.74
N ARG A 178 -20.19 13.43 -0.77
CA ARG A 178 -21.38 14.06 -1.37
C ARG A 178 -21.14 14.55 -2.82
N GLY A 179 -20.42 13.75 -3.61
CA GLY A 179 -20.07 14.06 -4.99
C GLY A 179 -19.02 15.17 -5.16
N LYS A 180 -18.37 15.62 -4.08
CA LYS A 180 -17.28 16.59 -4.13
C LYS A 180 -15.98 15.95 -3.69
N ILE A 181 -14.89 16.26 -4.38
CA ILE A 181 -13.54 15.89 -3.95
C ILE A 181 -13.26 16.53 -2.59
N GLU A 182 -12.80 15.74 -1.62
CA GLU A 182 -12.43 16.24 -0.30
C GLU A 182 -11.18 17.12 -0.39
N VAL A 183 -11.24 18.32 0.21
CA VAL A 183 -10.13 19.28 0.29
C VAL A 183 -9.70 19.43 1.77
N PRO A 184 -8.40 19.48 2.12
CA PRO A 184 -7.22 19.55 1.23
C PRO A 184 -7.05 18.27 0.39
N LEU A 185 -6.47 18.41 -0.81
CA LEU A 185 -6.13 17.31 -1.72
C LEU A 185 -5.26 16.29 -0.97
N ARG A 186 -5.89 15.34 -0.28
CA ARG A 186 -5.23 14.17 0.25
C ARG A 186 -5.31 13.14 -0.85
N ILE A 187 -4.25 13.11 -1.65
CA ILE A 187 -3.94 11.90 -2.40
C ILE A 187 -3.84 10.81 -1.33
N GLN A 188 -4.59 9.71 -1.46
CA GLN A 188 -4.39 8.53 -0.61
C GLN A 188 -3.04 7.90 -0.97
N ASN A 189 -1.93 8.62 -0.77
CA ASN A 189 -0.59 8.14 -1.04
C ASN A 189 -0.29 6.98 -0.07
N HIS A 190 -0.18 5.78 -0.62
CA HIS A 190 0.68 4.75 -0.05
C HIS A 190 2.12 5.03 -0.47
#